data_AF-A0A916R860-F1
#
_entry.id   AF-A0A916R860-F1
#
_cell.length_a   1.000
_cell.length_b   1.000
_cell.length_c   1.000
_cell.angle_alpha   90.00
_cell.angle_beta   90.00
_cell.angle_gamma   90.00
#
_symmetry.space_group_name_H-M   'P 1'
#
loop_
_entity.id
_entity.type
_entity.pdbx_description
1 polymer ?
#
loop_
_entity_poly.entity_id
_entity_poly.type
_entity_poly.pdbx_seq_one_letter_code
_entity_poly.pdbx_strand_id
1 'polypeptide(L)'
;MDNATHNGIVSFIWGIADDVLRDVYVRGKYRDVILPMTVIRRLDCLLESTKAKVLAENDFYEKMNFTDKSGLTEITKYPFYNTSFIL
;
A
#
# COMPACT_ATOMS: atom_id res chain seq x y z
N MET A 1 -13.11 -18.74 4.67
CA MET A 1 -12.58 -18.69 3.29
C MET A 1 -12.53 -20.12 2.80
N ASP A 2 -13.01 -20.40 1.59
CA ASP A 2 -12.94 -21.73 0.99
C ASP A 2 -11.47 -22.10 0.69
N ASN A 3 -11.07 -23.32 1.10
CA ASN A 3 -9.68 -23.78 0.95
C ASN A 3 -9.26 -23.93 -0.51
N ALA A 4 -10.20 -24.27 -1.42
CA ALA A 4 -9.89 -24.37 -2.83
C ALA A 4 -9.58 -22.98 -3.43
N THR A 5 -10.36 -21.97 -3.05
CA THR A 5 -10.11 -20.57 -3.43
C THR A 5 -8.78 -20.06 -2.87
N HIS A 6 -8.44 -20.39 -1.62
CA HIS A 6 -7.17 -19.98 -1.01
C HIS A 6 -5.95 -20.59 -1.73
N ASN A 7 -6.00 -21.90 -2.02
CA ASN A 7 -4.94 -22.59 -2.75
C ASN A 7 -4.77 -22.03 -4.18
N GLY A 8 -5.87 -21.67 -4.85
CA GLY A 8 -5.81 -21.04 -6.16
C GLY A 8 -5.07 -19.70 -6.15
N ILE A 9 -5.34 -18.84 -5.16
CA ILE A 9 -4.64 -17.55 -4.99
C ILE A 9 -3.16 -17.77 -4.70
N VAL A 10 -2.82 -18.73 -3.82
CA VAL A 10 -1.43 -19.06 -3.50
C VAL A 10 -0.67 -19.53 -4.74
N SER A 11 -1.24 -20.44 -5.53
CA SER A 11 -0.64 -20.91 -6.79
C SER A 11 -0.46 -19.79 -7.80
N PHE A 12 -1.43 -18.86 -7.91
CA PHE A 12 -1.33 -17.70 -8.81
C PHE A 12 -0.17 -16.76 -8.42
N ILE A 13 -0.04 -16.44 -7.12
CA ILE A 13 1.04 -15.59 -6.61
C ILE A 13 2.40 -16.23 -6.85
N TRP A 14 2.56 -17.53 -6.53
CA TRP A 14 3.80 -18.25 -6.78
C TRP A 14 4.12 -18.36 -8.27
N GLY A 15 3.10 -18.54 -9.13
CA GLY A 15 3.26 -18.57 -10.58
C GLY A 15 3.82 -17.27 -11.15
N ILE A 16 3.29 -16.11 -10.74
CA ILE A 16 3.82 -14.80 -11.18
C ILE A 16 5.24 -14.58 -10.65
N ALA A 17 5.50 -14.92 -9.38
CA ALA A 17 6.82 -14.77 -8.80
C ALA A 17 7.85 -15.65 -9.52
N ASP A 18 7.48 -16.87 -9.88
CA ASP A 18 8.32 -17.81 -10.62
C ASP A 18 8.54 -17.40 -12.08
N ASP A 19 7.58 -16.72 -12.71
CA ASP A 19 7.69 -16.30 -14.12
C ASP A 19 8.50 -15.00 -14.28
N VAL A 20 8.34 -14.05 -13.36
CA VAL A 20 8.96 -12.72 -13.48
C VAL A 20 10.35 -12.64 -12.81
N LEU A 21 10.61 -13.43 -11.76
CA LEU A 21 11.75 -13.18 -10.87
C LEU A 21 12.80 -14.29 -10.86
N ARG A 22 12.52 -15.43 -11.49
CA ARG A 22 13.34 -16.65 -11.39
C ARG A 22 14.75 -16.52 -11.99
N ASP A 23 14.95 -15.62 -12.95
CA ASP A 23 16.27 -15.33 -13.54
C ASP A 23 16.83 -13.93 -13.17
N VAL A 24 16.06 -13.10 -12.46
CA VAL A 24 16.47 -11.73 -12.09
C VAL A 24 17.09 -11.69 -10.69
N TYR A 25 16.64 -12.54 -9.77
CA TYR A 25 17.10 -12.55 -8.39
C TYR A 25 17.39 -13.95 -7.87
N VAL A 26 18.56 -14.11 -7.21
CA VAL A 26 18.88 -15.31 -6.44
C VAL A 26 17.83 -15.50 -5.34
N ARG A 27 17.42 -16.74 -5.04
CA ARG A 27 16.33 -17.05 -4.07
C ARG A 27 16.41 -16.29 -2.74
N GLY A 28 17.62 -15.98 -2.25
CA GLY A 28 17.82 -15.19 -1.03
C GLY A 28 17.48 -13.70 -1.15
N LYS A 29 17.65 -13.10 -2.34
CA LYS A 29 17.44 -11.66 -2.60
C LYS A 29 16.00 -11.29 -2.89
N TYR A 30 15.19 -12.23 -3.34
CA TYR A 30 13.76 -12.01 -3.58
C TYR A 30 13.04 -11.48 -2.32
N ARG A 31 13.38 -12.05 -1.16
CA ARG A 31 12.79 -11.66 0.13
C ARG A 31 13.01 -10.18 0.44
N ASP A 32 14.19 -9.66 0.11
CA ASP A 32 14.57 -8.27 0.37
C ASP A 32 13.74 -7.27 -0.45
N VAL A 33 13.15 -7.71 -1.56
CA VAL A 33 12.32 -6.87 -2.44
C VAL A 33 10.83 -7.05 -2.15
N ILE A 34 10.36 -8.30 -2.04
CA ILE A 34 8.92 -8.56 -1.87
C ILE A 34 8.42 -8.08 -0.51
N LEU A 35 9.19 -8.23 0.57
CA LEU A 35 8.77 -7.83 1.90
C LEU A 35 8.48 -6.33 2.02
N PRO A 36 9.40 -5.40 1.67
CA PRO A 36 9.10 -3.98 1.75
C PRO A 36 7.93 -3.59 0.84
N MET A 37 7.86 -4.14 -0.38
CA MET A 37 6.73 -3.87 -1.29
C MET A 37 5.38 -4.34 -0.72
N THR A 38 5.34 -5.51 -0.09
CA THR A 38 4.12 -6.03 0.53
C THR A 38 3.69 -5.19 1.74
N VAL A 39 4.67 -4.70 2.52
CA VAL A 39 4.40 -3.79 3.65
C VAL A 39 3.83 -2.46 3.15
N ILE A 40 4.44 -1.85 2.14
CA ILE A 40 3.95 -0.59 1.54
C ILE A 40 2.52 -0.79 1.01
N ARG A 41 2.28 -1.85 0.22
CA ARG A 41 0.94 -2.15 -0.31
C ARG A 41 -0.09 -2.32 0.79
N ARG A 42 0.28 -2.96 1.92
CA ARG A 42 -0.61 -3.12 3.06
C ARG A 42 -0.92 -1.79 3.74
N LEU A 43 0.08 -0.92 3.93
CA LEU A 43 -0.16 0.43 4.45
C LEU A 43 -1.10 1.22 3.54
N ASP A 44 -0.94 1.10 2.22
CA ASP A 44 -1.84 1.75 1.26
C ASP A 44 -3.27 1.18 1.30
N CYS A 45 -3.45 -0.15 1.43
CA CYS A 45 -4.77 -0.76 1.63
C CYS A 45 -5.50 -0.18 2.85
N LEU A 46 -4.79 0.13 3.94
CA LEU A 46 -5.40 0.70 5.14
C LEU A 46 -5.92 2.12 4.89
N LEU A 47 -5.24 2.88 4.03
CA LEU A 47 -5.60 4.25 3.67
C LEU A 47 -6.59 4.34 2.50
N GLU A 48 -6.85 3.24 1.78
CA GLU A 48 -7.66 3.23 0.56
C GLU A 48 -9.07 3.80 0.77
N SER A 49 -9.70 3.49 1.90
CA SER A 49 -11.04 3.99 2.25
C SER A 49 -11.09 5.49 2.60
N THR A 50 -9.96 6.07 3.01
CA THR A 50 -9.87 7.45 3.50
C THR A 50 -9.14 8.38 2.53
N LYS A 51 -8.50 7.83 1.48
CA LYS A 51 -7.67 8.56 0.52
C LYS A 51 -8.34 9.78 -0.11
N ALA A 52 -9.57 9.64 -0.61
CA ALA A 52 -10.28 10.75 -1.24
C ALA A 52 -10.52 11.93 -0.27
N LYS A 53 -10.80 11.63 1.00
CA LYS A 53 -10.99 12.66 2.04
C LYS A 53 -9.69 13.33 2.42
N VAL A 54 -8.62 12.55 2.58
CA VAL A 54 -7.27 13.05 2.90
C VAL A 54 -6.76 13.99 1.81
N LEU A 55 -6.97 13.65 0.52
CA LEU A 55 -6.55 14.51 -0.59
C LEU A 55 -7.34 15.82 -0.64
N ALA A 56 -8.67 15.76 -0.47
CA ALA A 56 -9.51 16.96 -0.44
C ALA A 56 -9.14 17.91 0.71
N GLU A 57 -8.87 17.35 1.89
CA GLU A 57 -8.46 18.12 3.07
C GLU A 57 -7.03 18.69 2.90
N ASN A 58 -6.11 17.91 2.32
CA ASN A 58 -4.77 18.40 2.03
C ASN A 58 -4.78 19.56 1.03
N ASP A 59 -5.61 19.50 -0.02
CA ASP A 59 -5.78 20.61 -0.97
C ASP A 59 -6.34 21.87 -0.29
N PHE A 60 -7.22 21.70 0.71
CA PHE A 60 -7.75 22.81 1.50
C PHE A 60 -6.66 23.45 2.39
N TYR A 61 -5.85 22.63 3.07
CA TYR A 61 -4.73 23.10 3.88
C TYR A 61 -3.66 23.82 3.04
N GLU A 62 -3.35 23.31 1.86
CA GLU A 62 -2.40 23.96 0.94
C GLU A 62 -2.91 25.32 0.45
N LYS A 63 -4.21 25.43 0.14
CA LYS A 63 -4.81 26.72 -0.25
C LYS A 63 -4.82 27.75 0.89
N MET A 64 -4.98 27.30 2.12
CA MET A 64 -5.03 28.16 3.31
C MET A 64 -3.66 28.38 3.98
N ASN A 65 -2.58 27.76 3.48
CA ASN A 65 -1.25 27.77 4.10
C ASN A 65 -1.25 27.29 5.57
N PHE A 66 -2.08 26.30 5.91
CA PHE A 66 -2.04 25.69 7.24
C PHE A 66 -0.80 24.79 7.39
N THR A 67 0.00 25.07 8.42
CA THR A 67 1.20 24.29 8.74
C THR A 67 0.88 23.03 9.56
N ASP A 68 -0.24 23.04 10.28
CA ASP A 68 -0.67 21.88 11.08
C ASP A 68 -1.52 20.93 10.23
N LYS A 69 -1.05 19.69 10.10
CA LYS A 69 -1.71 18.61 9.36
C LYS A 69 -2.30 17.53 10.28
N SER A 70 -2.43 17.83 11.57
CA SER A 70 -3.02 16.94 12.58
C SER A 70 -4.39 16.37 12.15
N GLY A 71 -5.23 17.18 11.50
CA GLY A 71 -6.54 16.75 10.97
C GLY A 71 -6.48 15.59 9.96
N LEU A 72 -5.39 15.42 9.22
CA LEU A 72 -5.23 14.30 8.28
C LEU A 72 -5.14 12.94 9.01
N THR A 73 -4.52 12.92 10.19
CA THR A 73 -4.43 11.69 11.01
C THR A 73 -5.77 11.30 11.65
N GLU A 74 -6.62 12.29 11.95
CA GLU A 74 -7.98 12.03 12.43
C GLU A 74 -8.86 11.40 11.35
N ILE A 75 -8.72 11.84 10.10
CA ILE A 75 -9.46 11.31 8.95
C ILE A 75 -9.07 9.85 8.69
N THR A 76 -7.78 9.53 8.72
CA THR A 76 -7.30 8.16 8.46
C THR A 76 -7.55 7.22 9.62
N LYS A 77 -7.71 7.74 10.85
CA LYS A 77 -7.75 6.96 12.12
C LYS A 77 -6.46 6.19 12.39
N TYR A 78 -5.39 6.53 11.67
CA TYR A 78 -4.08 5.93 11.80
C TYR A 78 -3.06 7.03 12.12
N PRO A 79 -1.94 6.71 12.78
CA PRO A 79 -0.89 7.70 13.06
C PRO A 79 -0.11 8.13 11.80
N PHE A 80 -0.57 7.77 10.61
CA PHE A 80 0.05 8.05 9.33
C PHE A 80 -1.02 8.34 8.27
N TYR A 81 -0.59 9.02 7.20
CA TYR A 81 -1.39 9.37 6.04
C TYR A 81 -0.49 9.45 4.80
N ASN A 82 -1.08 9.35 3.61
CA ASN A 82 -0.38 9.47 2.33
C ASN A 82 -1.08 10.55 1.49
N THR A 83 -0.33 11.60 1.12
CA THR A 83 -0.81 12.71 0.28
C THR A 83 -0.39 12.56 -1.19
N SER A 84 0.29 11.48 -1.55
CA SER A 84 0.71 11.24 -2.93
C SER A 84 -0.47 10.90 -3.82
N PHE A 85 -0.54 11.54 -4.99
CA PHE A 85 -1.58 11.27 -5.98
C PHE A 85 -1.45 9.89 -6.63
N ILE A 86 -0.22 9.37 -6.74
CA ILE A 86 0.05 8.10 -7.43
C ILE A 86 -0.27 6.91 -6.51
N LEU A 87 -0.99 5.94 -7.09
CA LEU A 87 -0.88 4.51 -6.82
C LEU A 87 -0.18 3.89 -8.03
#